data_AF-A0A2H6FDW9-F1
#
_entry.id   AF-A0A2H6FDW9-F1
#
_cell.length_a   1.000
_cell.length_b   1.000
_cell.length_c   1.000
_cell.angle_alpha   90.00
_cell.angle_beta   90.00
_cell.angle_gamma   90.00
#
_symmetry.space_group_name_H-M   'P 1'
#
loop_
_entity.id
_entity.type
_entity.pdbx_description
1 polymer ?
#
loop_
_entity_poly.entity_id
_entity_poly.type
_entity_poly.pdbx_seq_one_letter_code
_entity_poly.pdbx_strand_id
1 'polypeptide(L)'
;MRERISQKMTYLGAGTGLVLFAIYGLLPGSFLGGVAGLGLAGIIFGTPVEPGIISRILVAVSMLTGVMVSGFLFVASTSVAGWLIGTVMDAMVGARKVMETVRFR
;
A
#
# COMPACT_ATOMS: atom_id res chain seq x y z
N MET A 1 -2.30 25.88 -12.87
CA MET A 1 -2.56 24.70 -12.00
C MET A 1 -2.50 25.16 -10.55
N ARG A 2 -3.63 25.22 -9.82
CA ARG A 2 -3.63 25.56 -8.38
C ARG A 2 -3.33 24.29 -7.59
N GLU A 3 -2.13 24.17 -7.03
CA GLU A 3 -1.77 23.05 -6.16
C GLU A 3 -2.64 23.08 -4.91
N ARG A 4 -3.53 22.09 -4.73
CA ARG A 4 -4.24 21.89 -3.46
C ARG A 4 -3.31 21.17 -2.49
N ILE A 5 -3.31 21.57 -1.23
CA ILE A 5 -2.50 20.95 -0.16
C ILE A 5 -2.79 19.44 -0.08
N SER A 6 -4.03 19.04 -0.34
CA SER A 6 -4.46 17.65 -0.51
C SER A 6 -3.60 16.83 -1.52
N GLN A 7 -3.18 17.40 -2.66
CA GLN A 7 -2.36 16.67 -3.64
C GLN A 7 -0.92 16.45 -3.14
N LYS A 8 -0.34 17.46 -2.48
CA LYS A 8 1.00 17.33 -1.87
C LYS A 8 1.00 16.29 -0.75
N MET A 9 -0.02 16.29 0.10
CA MET A 9 -0.16 15.27 1.15
C MET A 9 -0.39 13.86 0.60
N THR A 10 -1.11 13.72 -0.52
CA THR A 10 -1.29 12.41 -1.18
C THR A 10 0.04 11.86 -1.69
N TYR A 11 0.86 12.70 -2.31
CA TYR A 11 2.18 12.30 -2.82
C TYR A 11 3.14 11.95 -1.69
N LEU A 12 3.09 12.72 -0.59
CA LEU A 12 3.87 12.44 0.62
C LEU A 12 3.43 11.11 1.25
N GLY A 13 2.12 10.88 1.34
CA GLY A 13 1.54 9.62 1.83
C GLY A 13 1.92 8.41 0.97
N ALA A 14 1.94 8.55 -0.36
CA ALA A 14 2.40 7.51 -1.27
C ALA A 14 3.89 7.16 -1.03
N GLY A 15 4.74 8.19 -0.88
CA GLY A 15 6.16 8.02 -0.58
C GLY A 15 6.40 7.32 0.76
N THR A 16 5.68 7.75 1.81
CA THR A 16 5.75 7.12 3.14
C THR A 16 5.29 5.67 3.10
N GLY A 17 4.23 5.36 2.35
CA GLY A 17 3.76 3.99 2.14
C GLY A 17 4.77 3.07 1.49
N LEU A 18 5.51 3.57 0.50
CA LEU A 18 6.56 2.80 -0.16
C LEU A 18 7.71 2.46 0.81
N VAL A 19 8.11 3.39 1.68
CA VAL A 19 9.14 3.17 2.70
C VAL A 19 8.66 2.17 3.76
N LEU A 20 7.43 2.33 4.25
CA LEU A 20 6.79 1.39 5.18
C LEU A 20 6.69 -0.01 4.57
N PHE A 21 6.32 -0.11 3.30
CA PHE A 21 6.30 -1.37 2.56
C PHE A 21 7.69 -2.01 2.50
N ALA A 22 8.74 -1.25 2.18
CA ALA A 22 10.09 -1.80 2.08
C ALA A 22 10.57 -2.41 3.42
N ILE A 23 10.26 -1.76 4.54
CA ILE A 23 10.69 -2.21 5.88
C ILE A 23 9.79 -3.32 6.42
N TYR A 24 8.48 -3.16 6.31
CA TYR A 24 7.50 -4.02 6.98
C TYR A 24 6.63 -4.86 6.06
N GLY A 25 6.42 -4.46 4.81
CA GLY A 25 5.48 -5.11 3.89
C GLY A 25 6.12 -6.14 2.95
N LEU A 26 7.41 -5.95 2.61
CA LEU A 26 8.14 -6.80 1.67
C LEU A 26 8.30 -8.21 2.22
N LEU A 27 8.76 -8.33 3.47
CA LEU A 27 9.02 -9.59 4.13
C LEU A 27 7.72 -10.41 4.31
N PRO A 28 6.68 -9.93 5.04
CA PRO A 28 5.46 -10.71 5.22
C PRO A 28 4.71 -10.96 3.91
N GLY A 29 4.76 -10.03 2.94
CA GLY A 29 4.18 -10.26 1.60
C GLY A 29 4.85 -11.44 0.88
N SER A 30 6.18 -11.51 0.92
CA SER A 30 6.93 -12.63 0.34
C SER A 30 6.65 -13.94 1.06
N PHE A 31 6.64 -13.94 2.39
CA PHE A 31 6.39 -15.14 3.19
C PHE A 31 4.98 -15.69 2.99
N LEU A 32 3.95 -14.83 3.05
CA LEU A 32 2.57 -15.23 2.81
C LEU A 32 2.37 -15.73 1.38
N GLY A 33 2.97 -15.06 0.40
CA GLY A 33 2.98 -15.51 -1.00
C GLY A 33 3.62 -16.89 -1.15
N GLY A 34 4.74 -17.15 -0.47
CA GLY A 34 5.41 -18.45 -0.51
C GLY A 34 4.59 -19.59 0.09
N VAL A 35 3.98 -19.38 1.27
CA VAL A 35 3.12 -20.38 1.91
C VAL A 35 1.87 -20.65 1.06
N ALA A 36 1.26 -19.61 0.50
CA ALA A 36 0.14 -19.76 -0.43
C ALA A 36 0.55 -20.55 -1.69
N GLY A 37 1.74 -20.30 -2.24
CA GLY A 37 2.29 -21.05 -3.38
C GLY A 37 2.51 -22.52 -3.07
N LEU A 38 3.09 -22.83 -1.91
CA LEU A 38 3.25 -24.22 -1.46
C LEU A 38 1.89 -24.91 -1.31
N GLY A 39 0.89 -24.21 -0.77
CA GLY A 39 -0.48 -24.71 -0.67
C GLY A 39 -1.09 -25.01 -2.05
N LEU A 40 -0.96 -24.09 -3.00
CA LEU A 40 -1.42 -24.28 -4.38
C LEU A 40 -0.68 -25.44 -5.07
N ALA A 41 0.63 -25.55 -4.88
CA ALA A 41 1.42 -26.64 -5.42
C ALA A 41 0.97 -27.99 -4.84
N GLY A 42 0.66 -28.05 -3.54
CA GLY A 42 0.12 -29.25 -2.90
C GLY A 42 -1.25 -29.66 -3.39
N ILE A 43 -2.10 -28.71 -3.78
CA ILE A 43 -3.41 -29.00 -4.38
C ILE A 43 -3.23 -29.56 -5.80
N ILE A 44 -2.28 -29.05 -6.58
CA ILE A 44 -2.08 -29.42 -7.99
C ILE A 44 -1.29 -30.73 -8.13
N PHE A 45 -0.23 -30.89 -7.35
CA PHE A 45 0.72 -32.02 -7.46
C PHE A 45 0.54 -33.08 -6.37
N GLY A 46 -0.34 -32.84 -5.40
CA GLY A 46 -0.51 -33.70 -4.23
C GLY A 46 0.51 -33.37 -3.13
N THR A 47 0.21 -33.86 -1.92
CA THR A 47 1.08 -33.71 -0.75
C THR A 47 1.73 -35.04 -0.40
N PRO A 48 3.05 -35.09 -0.10
CA PRO A 48 3.99 -33.97 0.01
C PRO A 48 4.46 -33.47 -1.37
N VAL A 49 4.58 -32.15 -1.50
CA VAL A 49 5.04 -31.53 -2.75
C VAL A 49 6.52 -31.84 -2.95
N GLU A 50 6.85 -32.65 -3.95
CA GLU A 50 8.25 -32.87 -4.29
C GLU A 50 8.91 -31.54 -4.70
N PRO A 51 10.15 -31.26 -4.26
CA PRO A 51 10.87 -30.04 -4.58
C PRO A 51 11.39 -30.04 -6.03
N GLY A 52 10.51 -30.34 -6.99
CA GLY A 52 10.75 -30.25 -8.42
C GLY A 52 10.76 -28.82 -8.93
N ILE A 53 11.26 -28.63 -10.14
CA ILE A 53 11.42 -27.32 -10.79
C ILE A 53 10.07 -26.58 -10.90
N ILE A 54 8.99 -27.30 -11.21
CA ILE A 54 7.65 -26.71 -11.38
C ILE A 54 7.11 -26.16 -10.06
N SER A 55 7.28 -26.91 -8.95
CA SER A 55 6.89 -26.46 -7.61
C SER A 55 7.63 -25.18 -7.20
N ARG A 56 8.94 -25.10 -7.48
CA ARG A 56 9.74 -23.90 -7.18
C ARG A 56 9.32 -22.68 -7.98
N ILE A 57 8.99 -22.85 -9.27
CA ILE A 57 8.48 -21.76 -10.11
C ILE A 57 7.14 -21.26 -9.57
N LEU A 58 6.24 -22.18 -9.19
CA LEU A 58 4.93 -21.80 -8.65
C LEU A 58 5.06 -20.98 -7.36
N VAL A 59 5.94 -21.41 -6.45
CA VAL A 59 6.26 -20.69 -5.21
C VAL A 59 6.91 -19.34 -5.49
N ALA A 60 7.81 -19.25 -6.48
CA ALA A 60 8.44 -17.98 -6.85
C ALA A 60 7.41 -16.99 -7.42
N VAL A 61 6.49 -17.45 -8.26
CA VAL A 61 5.41 -16.62 -8.82
C VAL A 61 4.45 -16.16 -7.71
N SER A 62 4.11 -17.04 -6.78
CA SER A 62 3.22 -16.68 -5.67
C SER A 62 3.88 -15.72 -4.68
N MET A 63 5.19 -15.85 -4.43
CA MET A 63 5.98 -14.87 -3.67
C MET A 63 5.93 -13.50 -4.33
N LEU A 64 6.21 -13.43 -5.63
CA LEU A 64 6.16 -12.16 -6.38
C LEU A 64 4.76 -11.54 -6.32
N THR A 65 3.73 -12.37 -6.48
CA THR A 65 2.32 -11.93 -6.40
C THR A 65 2.00 -11.40 -5.00
N GLY A 66 2.45 -12.09 -3.95
CA GLY A 66 2.28 -11.65 -2.56
C GLY A 66 2.93 -10.30 -2.28
N VAL A 67 4.14 -10.07 -2.81
CA VAL A 67 4.85 -8.78 -2.72
C VAL A 67 4.13 -7.68 -3.48
N MET A 68 3.61 -7.95 -4.69
CA MET A 68 2.85 -6.96 -5.45
C MET A 68 1.58 -6.53 -4.72
N VAL A 69 0.85 -7.49 -4.13
CA VAL A 69 -0.39 -7.22 -3.40
C VAL A 69 -0.09 -6.42 -2.12
N SER A 70 0.92 -6.80 -1.33
CA SER A 70 1.26 -6.04 -0.13
C SER A 70 1.78 -4.63 -0.45
N GLY A 71 2.56 -4.48 -1.52
CA GLY A 71 3.01 -3.17 -2.01
C GLY A 71 1.85 -2.26 -2.39
N PHE A 72 0.90 -2.80 -3.16
CA PHE A 72 -0.30 -2.07 -3.53
C PHE A 72 -1.12 -1.64 -2.30
N LEU A 73 -1.33 -2.54 -1.33
CA LEU A 73 -2.09 -2.23 -0.12
C LEU A 73 -1.43 -1.16 0.73
N PHE A 74 -0.10 -1.21 0.93
CA PHE A 74 0.61 -0.20 1.71
C PHE A 74 0.55 1.16 1.03
N VAL A 75 0.87 1.24 -0.26
CA VAL A 75 0.85 2.52 -0.99
C VAL A 75 -0.56 3.07 -1.07
N ALA A 76 -1.55 2.25 -1.44
CA ALA A 76 -2.94 2.70 -1.54
C ALA A 76 -3.48 3.17 -0.19
N SER A 77 -3.24 2.43 0.89
CA SER A 77 -3.74 2.79 2.23
C SER A 77 -3.11 4.08 2.75
N THR A 78 -1.79 4.27 2.61
CA THR A 78 -1.14 5.51 3.07
C THR A 78 -1.44 6.70 2.15
N SER A 79 -1.63 6.49 0.84
CA SER A 79 -2.10 7.53 -0.07
C SER A 79 -3.50 7.99 0.28
N VAL A 80 -4.43 7.07 0.54
CA VAL A 80 -5.80 7.39 0.97
C VAL A 80 -5.78 8.11 2.32
N ALA A 81 -4.97 7.63 3.28
CA ALA A 81 -4.81 8.29 4.58
C ALA A 81 -4.23 9.72 4.44
N GLY A 82 -3.19 9.90 3.62
CA GLY A 82 -2.59 11.21 3.35
C GLY A 82 -3.57 12.17 2.67
N TRP A 83 -4.37 11.67 1.73
CA TRP A 83 -5.44 12.46 1.11
C TRP A 83 -6.49 12.90 2.14
N LEU A 84 -6.94 11.99 3.01
CA LEU A 84 -7.91 12.26 4.07
C LEU A 84 -7.41 13.36 5.02
N ILE A 85 -6.18 13.23 5.52
CA ILE A 85 -5.57 14.24 6.40
C ILE A 85 -5.48 15.59 5.66
N GLY A 86 -5.07 15.59 4.40
CA GLY A 86 -5.00 16.80 3.59
C GLY A 86 -6.35 17.50 3.42
N THR A 87 -7.44 16.75 3.23
CA THR A 87 -8.79 17.32 3.12
C THR A 87 -9.29 17.93 4.43
N VAL A 88 -9.00 17.29 5.57
CA VAL A 88 -9.34 17.83 6.90
C VAL A 88 -8.56 19.12 7.17
N MET A 89 -7.28 19.16 6.82
CA MET A 89 -6.47 20.38 6.94
C MET A 89 -6.95 21.51 6.04
N ASP A 90 -7.31 21.22 4.79
CA ASP A 90 -7.88 22.22 3.88
C ASP A 90 -9.22 22.77 4.42
N ALA A 91 -10.06 21.93 5.04
CA ALA A 91 -11.31 22.36 5.67
C ALA A 91 -11.07 23.28 6.88
N MET A 92 -10.10 22.95 7.76
CA MET A 92 -9.76 23.78 8.92
C MET A 92 -9.17 25.14 8.53
N VAL A 93 -8.25 25.15 7.56
CA VAL A 93 -7.61 26.38 7.07
C VAL A 93 -8.61 27.24 6.29
N GLY A 94 -9.50 26.62 5.52
CA GLY A 94 -10.60 27.30 4.83
C GLY A 94 -11.56 28.00 5.78
N ALA A 95 -11.98 27.32 6.86
CA ALA A 95 -12.84 27.89 7.90
C ALA A 95 -12.18 29.12 8.60
N ARG A 96 -10.87 29.06 8.85
CA ARG A 96 -10.11 30.16 9.46
C ARG A 96 -10.07 31.41 8.58
N LYS A 97 -9.88 31.26 7.26
CA LYS A 97 -9.86 32.37 6.29
C LYS A 97 -11.21 33.07 6.14
N VAL A 98 -12.30 32.32 6.22
CA VAL A 98 -13.66 32.90 6.19
C VAL A 98 -13.90 33.75 7.43
N MET A 99 -13.49 33.27 8.61
CA MET A 99 -13.59 34.04 9.86
C MET A 99 -12.75 35.32 9.86
N GLU A 100 -11.52 35.30 9.32
CA GLU A 100 -10.70 36.51 9.19
C GLU A 100 -11.33 37.55 8.25
N THR A 101 -12.02 37.11 7.18
CA THR A 101 -12.67 38.02 6.23
C THR A 101 -13.94 38.67 6.82
N VAL A 102 -14.68 37.95 7.67
CA VAL A 102 -15.85 38.49 8.38
C VAL A 102 -15.46 39.48 9.47
N ARG A 103 -14.27 39.34 10.05
CA ARG A 103 -13.79 40.23 11.14
C ARG A 103 -13.26 41.59 10.65
N PHE A 104 -12.96 41.72 9.36
CA PHE A 104 -12.46 42.97 8.74
C PHE A 104 -13.56 43.77 8.02
N ARG A 105 -14.83 43.43 8.21
CA ARG A 105 -15.97 44.16 7.65
C ARG A 105 -16.86 44.73 8.74
#